data_AF-A0A832M6T1-F1
#
_entry.id   AF-A0A832M6T1-F1
#
_cell.length_a   1.000
_cell.length_b   1.000
_cell.length_c   1.000
_cell.angle_alpha   90.00
_cell.angle_beta   90.00
_cell.angle_gamma   90.00
#
_symmetry.space_group_name_H-M   'P 1'
#
loop_
_entity.id
_entity.type
_entity.pdbx_description
1 polymer ?
#
loop_
_entity_poly.entity_id
_entity_poly.type
_entity_poly.pdbx_seq_one_letter_code
_entity_poly.pdbx_strand_id
1 'polypeptide(L)'
;MAAKKKKVTKRPASMRGISRIDQEEKNNHGWFVRLMRDGERYNAFFADKKNGGKGKALALAKKAYAEMVREHERKVAKKKR
;
A
#
# COMPACT_ATOMS: atom_id res chain seq x y z
N MET A 1 -13.23 -6.49 29.15
CA MET A 1 -12.26 -6.35 28.04
C MET A 1 -12.85 -5.45 26.97
N ALA A 2 -12.37 -4.20 26.85
CA ALA A 2 -12.99 -3.20 25.97
C ALA A 2 -12.46 -3.31 24.53
N ALA A 3 -13.25 -3.89 23.63
CA ALA A 3 -12.97 -3.83 22.20
C ALA A 3 -13.21 -2.38 21.70
N LYS A 4 -12.13 -1.60 21.58
CA LYS A 4 -12.15 -0.25 20.97
C LYS A 4 -12.64 -0.36 19.52
N LYS A 5 -13.89 0.04 19.26
CA LYS A 5 -14.44 0.22 17.90
C LYS A 5 -13.63 1.29 17.17
N LYS A 6 -12.79 0.88 16.21
CA LYS A 6 -12.04 1.81 15.35
C LYS A 6 -13.02 2.54 14.40
N LYS A 7 -13.07 3.88 14.49
CA LYS A 7 -13.73 4.74 13.49
C LYS A 7 -13.08 4.50 12.13
N VAL A 8 -13.85 4.01 11.15
CA VAL A 8 -13.39 3.88 9.77
C VAL A 8 -13.51 5.25 9.11
N THR A 9 -12.48 6.09 9.25
CA THR A 9 -12.41 7.35 8.51
C THR A 9 -12.18 7.03 7.03
N LYS A 10 -13.03 7.57 6.15
CA LYS A 10 -12.84 7.48 4.68
C LYS A 10 -11.47 8.09 4.35
N ARG A 11 -10.49 7.25 4.04
CA ARG A 11 -9.17 7.71 3.61
C ARG A 11 -9.32 8.42 2.25
N PRO A 12 -8.57 9.50 2.02
CA PRO A 12 -8.62 10.20 0.74
C PRO A 12 -8.32 9.22 -0.40
N ALA A 13 -9.00 9.43 -1.53
CA ALA A 13 -8.90 8.61 -2.74
C ALA A 13 -7.45 8.38 -3.21
N SER A 14 -6.54 9.31 -2.89
CA SER A 14 -5.10 9.28 -3.16
C SER A 14 -4.30 8.28 -2.32
N MET A 15 -4.89 7.68 -1.29
CA MET A 15 -4.31 6.60 -0.47
C MET A 15 -5.02 5.25 -0.69
N ARG A 16 -5.85 5.11 -1.73
CA ARG A 16 -6.47 3.81 -2.03
C ARG A 16 -5.39 2.75 -2.26
N GLY A 17 -5.48 1.65 -1.51
CA GLY A 17 -4.47 0.60 -1.55
C GLY A 17 -3.21 0.85 -0.72
N ILE A 18 -3.01 2.04 -0.13
CA ILE A 18 -1.85 2.33 0.72
C ILE A 18 -2.30 2.39 2.18
N SER A 19 -1.72 1.55 3.02
CA SER A 19 -2.02 1.44 4.45
C SER A 19 -0.75 1.53 5.27
N ARG A 20 -0.81 2.27 6.37
CA ARG A 20 0.26 2.31 7.35
C ARG A 20 0.17 1.08 8.26
N ILE A 21 1.29 0.41 8.47
CA ILE A 21 1.46 -0.63 9.48
C ILE A 21 2.45 -0.07 10.51
N ASP A 22 1.95 0.15 11.73
CA ASP A 22 2.77 0.49 12.89
C ASP A 22 2.54 -0.62 13.92
N GLN A 23 3.52 -1.50 14.07
CA GLN A 23 3.56 -2.53 15.11
C GLN A 23 4.54 -2.07 16.19
N GLU A 24 4.02 -1.31 17.17
CA GLU A 24 4.81 -0.71 18.26
C GLU A 24 5.58 -1.76 19.06
N GLU A 25 4.93 -2.88 19.38
CA GLU A 25 5.53 -4.02 20.10
C GLU A 25 6.74 -4.62 19.39
N LYS A 26 6.79 -4.52 18.05
CA LYS A 26 7.86 -5.09 17.22
C LYS A 26 8.78 -4.01 16.64
N ASN A 27 8.61 -2.74 17.01
CA ASN A 27 9.27 -1.59 16.41
C ASN A 27 9.24 -1.62 14.86
N ASN A 28 8.18 -2.20 14.29
CA ASN A 28 8.07 -2.43 12.86
C ASN A 28 7.07 -1.45 12.25
N HIS A 29 7.63 -0.45 11.57
CA HIS A 29 6.90 0.66 10.99
C HIS A 29 7.11 0.65 9.48
N GLY A 30 6.02 0.75 8.72
CA GLY A 30 6.11 0.78 7.28
C GLY A 30 4.80 1.02 6.57
N TRP A 31 4.90 1.19 5.25
CA TRP A 31 3.75 1.38 4.37
C TRP A 31 3.50 0.11 3.57
N PHE A 32 2.28 -0.41 3.68
CA PHE A 32 1.80 -1.54 2.91
C PHE A 32 0.96 -1.06 1.74
N VAL A 33 1.35 -1.47 0.54
CA VAL A 33 0.66 -1.19 -0.71
C VAL A 33 -0.05 -2.47 -1.14
N ARG A 34 -1.32 -2.35 -1.53
CA ARG A 34 -2.15 -3.42 -2.07
C ARG A 34 -2.94 -2.89 -3.26
N LEU A 35 -2.85 -3.59 -4.38
CA LEU A 35 -3.69 -3.39 -5.55
C LEU A 35 -4.43 -4.70 -5.84
N MET A 36 -5.75 -4.63 -5.99
CA MET A 36 -6.56 -5.72 -6.50
C MET A 36 -7.31 -5.23 -7.74
N ARG A 37 -7.04 -5.83 -8.89
CA ARG A 37 -7.71 -5.52 -10.16
C ARG A 37 -7.82 -6.81 -10.97
N ASP A 38 -8.98 -7.03 -11.60
CA ASP A 38 -9.22 -8.17 -12.51
C ASP A 38 -8.87 -9.55 -11.91
N GLY A 39 -9.06 -9.72 -10.59
CA GLY A 39 -8.70 -10.95 -9.86
C GLY A 39 -7.22 -11.09 -9.51
N GLU A 40 -6.35 -10.23 -10.03
CA GLU A 40 -4.93 -10.19 -9.68
C GLU A 40 -4.68 -9.38 -8.40
N ARG A 41 -3.82 -9.90 -7.53
CA ARG A 41 -3.47 -9.30 -6.25
C ARG A 41 -2.00 -8.93 -6.22
N TYR A 42 -1.71 -7.65 -6.19
CA TYR A 42 -0.35 -7.12 -6.01
C TYR A 42 -0.23 -6.54 -4.60
N ASN A 43 0.89 -6.84 -3.94
CA ASN A 43 1.19 -6.29 -2.64
C ASN A 43 2.68 -5.96 -2.53
N ALA A 44 3.01 -4.92 -1.77
CA ALA A 44 4.38 -4.56 -1.43
C ALA A 44 4.43 -3.92 -0.04
N PHE A 45 5.54 -4.13 0.67
CA PHE A 45 5.77 -3.54 1.97
C PHE A 45 7.05 -2.70 1.97
N PHE A 46 6.92 -1.44 2.39
CA PHE A 46 8.00 -0.46 2.48
C PHE A 46 8.25 -0.13 3.95
N ALA A 47 9.23 -0.81 4.55
CA ALA A 47 9.66 -0.53 5.91
C ALA A 47 10.32 0.85 6.02
N ASP A 48 9.98 1.62 7.05
CA ASP A 48 10.54 2.96 7.27
C ASP A 48 12.05 2.91 7.49
N LYS A 49 12.53 1.95 8.30
CA LYS A 49 13.95 1.80 8.63
C LYS A 49 14.82 1.56 7.40
N LYS A 50 14.32 0.79 6.43
CA LYS A 50 15.04 0.47 5.19
C LYS A 50 14.98 1.62 4.16
N ASN A 51 13.93 2.43 4.21
CA ASN A 51 13.63 3.41 3.18
C ASN A 51 13.93 4.87 3.60
N GLY A 52 14.61 5.08 4.72
CA GLY A 52 15.00 6.42 5.18
C GLY A 52 13.87 7.20 5.86
N GLY A 53 13.01 6.49 6.58
CA GLY A 53 11.96 7.06 7.43
C GLY A 53 10.58 7.16 6.76
N LYS A 54 9.61 7.62 7.56
CA LYS A 54 8.17 7.65 7.20
C LYS A 54 7.87 8.39 5.90
N GLY A 55 8.51 9.53 5.67
CA GLY A 55 8.26 10.38 4.49
C GLY A 55 8.75 9.73 3.20
N LYS A 56 10.00 9.25 3.19
CA LYS A 56 10.59 8.56 2.03
C LYS A 56 9.90 7.23 1.74
N ALA A 57 9.55 6.46 2.78
CA ALA A 57 8.79 5.23 2.63
C ALA A 57 7.40 5.47 2.04
N LEU A 58 6.73 6.57 2.42
CA LEU A 58 5.44 6.95 1.83
C LEU A 58 5.58 7.32 0.34
N ALA A 59 6.63 8.08 -0.02
CA ALA A 59 6.88 8.44 -1.41
C ALA A 59 7.14 7.20 -2.28
N LEU A 60 7.95 6.26 -1.79
CA LEU A 60 8.19 4.98 -2.46
C LEU A 60 6.92 4.15 -2.58
N ALA A 61 6.10 4.07 -1.53
CA ALA A 61 4.82 3.36 -1.57
C ALA A 61 3.87 3.94 -2.63
N LYS A 62 3.79 5.26 -2.76
CA LYS A 62 3.01 5.92 -3.81
C LYS A 62 3.53 5.61 -5.20
N LYS A 63 4.86 5.69 -5.39
CA LYS A 63 5.49 5.38 -6.67
C LYS A 63 5.24 3.93 -7.07
N ALA A 64 5.46 2.99 -6.14
CA ALA A 64 5.22 1.58 -6.37
C ALA A 64 3.76 1.27 -6.72
N TYR A 65 2.79 1.92 -6.06
CA TYR A 65 1.38 1.77 -6.43
C TYR A 65 1.12 2.21 -7.88
N ALA A 66 1.66 3.36 -8.30
CA ALA A 66 1.50 3.84 -9.67
C ALA A 66 2.15 2.90 -10.70
N GLU A 67 3.33 2.36 -10.38
CA GLU A 67 4.02 1.39 -11.24
C GLU A 67 3.25 0.07 -11.34
N MET A 68 2.72 -0.46 -10.23
CA MET A 68 1.86 -1.65 -10.22
C MET A 68 0.61 -1.46 -11.08
N VAL A 69 -0.04 -0.30 -10.97
CA VAL A 69 -1.22 0.03 -11.79
C VAL A 69 -0.87 0.04 -13.27
N ARG A 70 0.25 0.69 -13.64
CA ARG A 70 0.71 0.76 -15.02
C ARG A 70 1.11 -0.61 -15.57
N GLU A 71 1.77 -1.43 -14.77
CA GLU A 71 2.14 -2.80 -15.15
C GLU A 71 0.91 -3.68 -15.33
N HIS A 72 -0.06 -3.57 -14.41
CA HIS A 72 -1.36 -4.25 -14.52
C HIS A 72 -2.07 -3.86 -15.82
N GLU A 73 -2.17 -2.56 -16.12
CA GLU A 73 -2.78 -2.06 -17.35
C GLU A 73 -2.06 -2.57 -18.61
N ARG A 74 -0.72 -2.66 -18.58
CA ARG A 74 0.06 -3.28 -19.67
C ARG A 74 -0.25 -4.77 -19.84
N LYS A 75 -0.40 -5.52 -18.75
CA LYS A 75 -0.74 -6.96 -18.80
C LYS A 75 -2.16 -7.17 -19.33
N VAL A 76 -3.12 -6.38 -18.86
CA VAL A 76 -4.51 -6.40 -19.34
C VAL A 76 -4.57 -6.09 -20.83
N ALA A 77 -3.84 -5.07 -21.30
CA ALA A 77 -3.79 -4.71 -22.72
C ALA A 77 -3.18 -5.83 -23.59
N LYS A 78 -2.15 -6.51 -23.11
CA LYS A 78 -1.56 -7.68 -23.81
C LYS A 78 -2.51 -8.87 -23.85
N LYS A 79 -3.24 -9.15 -22.76
CA LYS A 79 -4.19 -10.28 -22.67
C LYS A 79 -5.39 -10.11 -23.60
N LYS A 80 -5.69 -8.88 -24.01
CA LYS A 80 -6.80 -8.54 -24.92
C LYS A 80 -6.41 -8.58 -26.40
N ARG A 81 -5.12 -8.70 -26.74
CA ARG A 81 -4.63 -8.91 -28.11
C ARG A 81 -4.55 -10.41 -28.41
#